data_AF-A0A945SQ77-F1
#
_entry.id   AF-A0A945SQ77-F1
#
_cell.length_a   1.000
_cell.length_b   1.000
_cell.length_c   1.000
_cell.angle_alpha   90.00
_cell.angle_beta   90.00
_cell.angle_gamma   90.00
#
_symmetry.space_group_name_H-M   'P 1'
#
loop_
_entity.id
_entity.type
_entity.pdbx_description
1 polymer ?
#
loop_
_entity_poly.entity_id
_entity_poly.type
_entity_poly.pdbx_seq_one_letter_code
_entity_poly.pdbx_strand_id
1 'polypeptide(L)' 'MAANIYPVILSGGLGTRLWPQSRTSYPKQFLPLVS' A
#
# COMPACT_ATOMS: atom_id res chain seq x y z
N MET A 1 28.05 17.98 7.67
CA MET A 1 26.57 18.08 7.74
C MET A 1 26.00 16.79 7.20
N ALA A 2 25.11 16.12 7.93
CA ALA A 2 24.41 14.96 7.40
C ALA A 2 23.36 15.42 6.38
N ALA A 3 23.18 14.68 5.30
CA ALA A 3 22.14 14.96 4.31
C ALA A 3 20.75 14.65 4.89
N ASN A 4 19.75 15.48 4.58
CA ASN A 4 18.37 15.20 4.95
C ASN A 4 17.78 14.09 4.07
N ILE A 5 17.25 13.05 4.69
CA ILE A 5 16.60 11.92 4.01
C ILE A 5 15.09 12.10 4.14
N TYR A 6 14.38 12.03 3.01
CA TYR A 6 12.93 12.08 2.95
C TYR A 6 12.39 10.72 2.50
N PRO A 7 11.78 9.92 3.38
CA PRO A 7 11.16 8.67 2.97
C PRO A 7 9.90 8.97 2.16
N VAL A 8 9.78 8.33 0.99
CA VAL A 8 8.59 8.39 0.13
C VAL A 8 7.99 7.01 0.03
N ILE A 9 6.73 6.88 0.41
CA ILE A 9 5.97 5.64 0.29
C ILE A 9 5.13 5.70 -0.99
N LEU A 10 5.37 4.77 -1.91
CA LEU A 10 4.55 4.63 -3.10
C LEU A 10 3.37 3.69 -2.80
N SER A 11 2.18 4.27 -2.61
CA SER A 11 0.93 3.53 -2.41
C SER A 11 0.09 3.53 -3.69
N GLY A 12 0.04 2.40 -4.39
CA GLY A 12 -0.74 2.25 -5.62
C GLY A 12 -0.85 0.81 -6.11
N GLY A 13 -1.63 0.64 -7.17
CA GLY A 13 -1.96 -0.65 -7.80
C GLY A 13 -3.25 -1.28 -7.25
N LEU A 14 -4.02 -1.90 -8.15
CA LEU A 14 -5.38 -2.39 -7.89
C LEU A 14 -5.46 -3.62 -6.94
N GLY A 15 -4.32 -4.29 -6.69
CA GLY A 15 -4.29 -5.44 -5.80
C GLY A 15 -5.09 -6.65 -6.30
N THR A 16 -5.18 -6.86 -7.62
CA THR A 16 -6.03 -7.91 -8.23
C THR A 16 -5.69 -9.34 -7.77
N ARG A 17 -4.44 -9.60 -7.39
CA ARG A 17 -4.03 -10.90 -6.81
C ARG A 17 -4.62 -11.18 -5.43
N LEU A 18 -5.09 -10.15 -4.73
CA LEU A 18 -5.73 -10.24 -3.42
C LEU A 18 -7.26 -10.14 -3.52
N TRP A 19 -7.83 -10.31 -4.71
CA TRP A 19 -9.28 -10.44 -4.86
C TRP A 19 -9.74 -11.71 -4.12
N PRO A 20 -10.87 -11.70 -3.37
CA PRO A 20 -11.88 -10.65 -3.29
C PRO A 20 -11.62 -9.56 -2.23
N GLN A 21 -10.56 -9.69 -1.44
CA GLN A 21 -10.28 -8.77 -0.34
C GLN A 21 -9.94 -7.36 -0.83
N SER A 22 -9.12 -7.24 -1.88
CA SER A 22 -8.89 -5.95 -2.56
C SER A 22 -10.07 -5.60 -3.49
N ARG A 23 -10.55 -4.37 -3.40
CA ARG A 23 -11.62 -3.78 -4.21
C ARG A 23 -11.22 -2.40 -4.69
N THR A 24 -11.85 -1.89 -5.75
CA THR A 24 -11.64 -0.49 -6.19
C THR A 24 -11.90 0.50 -5.06
N SER A 25 -12.95 0.27 -4.26
CA SER A 25 -13.29 1.06 -3.08
C SER A 25 -12.45 0.74 -1.83
N TYR A 26 -11.71 -0.37 -1.83
CA TYR A 26 -10.88 -0.80 -0.70
C TYR A 26 -9.56 -1.45 -1.20
N PRO A 27 -8.58 -0.63 -1.63
CA PRO A 27 -7.37 -1.12 -2.27
C PRO A 27 -6.38 -1.74 -1.27
N LYS A 28 -5.46 -2.55 -1.81
CA LYS A 28 -4.53 -3.39 -1.04
C LYS A 28 -3.78 -2.71 0.11
N GLN A 29 -3.44 -1.42 -0.01
CA GLN A 29 -2.69 -0.70 1.03
C GLN A 29 -3.47 -0.51 2.34
N PHE A 30 -4.78 -0.71 2.33
CA PHE A 30 -5.63 -0.61 3.52
C PHE A 30 -6.02 -1.99 4.07
N LEU A 31 -5.55 -3.09 3.48
CA LEU A 31 -5.85 -4.43 4.00
C LEU A 31 -5.06 -4.71 5.28
N PRO A 32 -5.70 -5.29 6.32
CA PRO A 32 -5.00 -5.75 7.51
C PRO A 32 -4.28 -7.08 7.20
N LEU A 33 -3.09 -7.00 6.60
CA LEU A 33 -2.35 -8.19 6.14
C LEU A 33 -1.63 -8.96 7.26
N VAL A 34 -1.45 -8.35 8.42
CA VAL A 34 -0.74 -8.93 9.58
C VAL A 34 -1.60 -8.78 10.84
N SER A 35 -1.47 -9.76 11.74
CA SER A 35 -2.15 -9.83 13.05
C SER A 35 -1.33 -9.23 14.17
#